data_AF-A0AAU4LGR7-F1
#
_entry.id   AF-A0AAU4LGR7-F1
#
_cell.length_a   1.000
_cell.length_b   1.000
_cell.length_c   1.000
_cell.angle_alpha   90.00
_cell.angle_beta   90.00
_cell.angle_gamma   90.00
#
_symmetry.space_group_name_H-M   'P 1'
#
loop_
_entity.id
_entity.type
_entity.pdbx_description
1 polymer ?
#
loop_
_entity_poly.entity_id
_entity_poly.type
_entity_poly.pdbx_seq_one_letter_code
_entity_poly.pdbx_strand_id
1 'polypeptide(L)'
;MSAERAAPLIWNTIERYFALLQAHVPAERMRDEILTDDFRTGFVNGLIRQGDQGLRDFLEARAEFFDESHVVEQLSRPERLPGGRWRAHTRLEFFLRQRLEGSPVSETFTGKAFHVWEFAPMPTLVDPPGDEPPGDEPSDGGPDGATSGASDVGWRVAAQLVEGFAALDENARRLFAQPSAGLNLDEP
;
A
#
# COMPACT_ATOMS: atom_id res chain seq x y z
N MET A 1 13.16 5.66 15.67
CA MET A 1 12.59 4.30 15.46
C MET A 1 13.63 3.43 14.77
N SER A 2 13.81 2.17 15.22
CA SER A 2 14.73 1.19 14.62
C SER A 2 14.02 0.34 13.54
N ALA A 3 14.78 -0.35 12.68
CA ALA A 3 14.24 -1.23 11.65
C ALA A 3 13.38 -2.37 12.22
N GLU A 4 13.78 -2.95 13.35
CA GLU A 4 13.04 -4.01 14.03
C GLU A 4 11.68 -3.54 14.54
N ARG A 5 11.58 -2.28 14.97
CA ARG A 5 10.30 -1.67 15.38
C ARG A 5 9.47 -1.22 14.19
N ALA A 6 10.10 -0.84 13.08
CA ALA A 6 9.41 -0.41 11.86
C ALA A 6 8.80 -1.59 11.07
N ALA A 7 9.45 -2.76 11.07
CA ALA A 7 9.04 -3.91 10.28
C ALA A 7 7.57 -4.34 10.47
N PRO A 8 7.05 -4.57 11.71
CA PRO A 8 5.65 -4.96 11.88
C PRO A 8 4.67 -3.85 11.45
N LEU A 9 5.01 -2.58 11.66
CA LEU A 9 4.16 -1.46 11.23
C LEU A 9 4.08 -1.35 9.71
N ILE A 10 5.23 -1.51 9.04
CA ILE A 10 5.32 -1.55 7.57
C ILE A 10 4.53 -2.73 7.03
N TRP A 11 4.67 -3.93 7.62
CA TRP A 11 3.90 -5.11 7.23
C TRP A 11 2.39 -4.85 7.26
N ASN A 12 1.88 -4.38 8.41
CA ASN A 12 0.46 -4.06 8.59
C ASN A 12 -0.03 -2.98 7.60
N THR A 13 0.83 -2.01 7.29
CA THR A 13 0.52 -0.95 6.31
C THR A 13 0.38 -1.50 4.90
N ILE A 14 1.25 -2.43 4.50
CA ILE A 14 1.18 -3.12 3.20
C ILE A 14 -0.08 -3.98 3.11
N GLU A 15 -0.39 -4.76 4.16
CA GLU A 15 -1.63 -5.55 4.20
C GLU A 15 -2.87 -4.67 4.12
N ARG A 16 -2.87 -3.53 4.83
CA ARG A 16 -3.97 -2.55 4.75
C ARG A 16 -4.10 -1.97 3.35
N TYR A 17 -2.99 -1.62 2.70
CA TYR A 17 -2.99 -1.14 1.31
C TYR A 17 -3.63 -2.17 0.37
N PHE A 18 -3.23 -3.44 0.45
CA PHE A 18 -3.81 -4.49 -0.39
C PHE A 18 -5.28 -4.78 -0.05
N ALA A 19 -5.68 -4.72 1.21
CA ALA A 19 -7.07 -4.88 1.59
C ALA A 19 -7.97 -3.78 0.99
N LEU A 20 -7.48 -2.54 0.93
CA LEU A 20 -8.19 -1.44 0.27
C LEU A 20 -8.25 -1.64 -1.25
N LEU A 21 -7.15 -2.11 -1.85
CA LEU A 21 -7.06 -2.39 -3.28
C LEU A 21 -8.05 -3.49 -3.71
N GLN A 22 -8.08 -4.60 -2.98
CA GLN A 22 -8.99 -5.74 -3.19
C GLN A 22 -10.46 -5.37 -2.95
N ALA A 23 -10.71 -4.36 -2.11
CA ALA A 23 -12.05 -3.82 -1.88
C ALA A 23 -12.49 -2.81 -2.96
N HIS A 24 -11.66 -2.57 -3.98
CA HIS A 24 -11.91 -1.62 -5.07
C HIS A 24 -12.35 -0.24 -4.58
N VAL A 25 -11.72 0.26 -3.50
CA VAL A 25 -12.06 1.60 -2.98
C VAL A 25 -11.62 2.69 -3.97
N PRO A 26 -12.34 3.83 -4.04
CA PRO A 26 -11.97 4.92 -4.93
C PRO A 26 -10.66 5.60 -4.51
N ALA A 27 -10.04 6.31 -5.45
CA ALA A 27 -8.75 6.99 -5.28
C ALA A 27 -8.72 7.92 -4.07
N GLU A 28 -9.79 8.70 -3.86
CA GLU A 28 -9.94 9.65 -2.76
C GLU A 28 -9.82 8.94 -1.41
N ARG A 29 -10.50 7.79 -1.28
CA ARG A 29 -10.46 6.99 -0.06
C ARG A 29 -9.09 6.36 0.18
N MET A 30 -8.40 5.86 -0.85
CA MET A 30 -7.02 5.38 -0.68
C MET A 30 -6.09 6.51 -0.20
N ARG A 31 -6.21 7.71 -0.77
CA ARG A 31 -5.38 8.86 -0.36
C ARG A 31 -5.63 9.26 1.08
N ASP A 32 -6.89 9.39 1.46
CA ASP A 32 -7.23 9.81 2.82
C ASP A 32 -6.77 8.79 3.86
N GLU A 33 -6.86 7.49 3.55
CA GLU A 33 -6.58 6.43 4.51
C GLU A 33 -5.11 5.99 4.58
N ILE A 34 -4.42 5.81 3.44
CA ILE A 34 -3.17 5.03 3.40
C ILE A 34 -2.05 5.60 2.54
N LEU A 35 -2.32 6.55 1.63
CA LEU A 35 -1.29 7.09 0.73
C LEU A 35 -0.76 8.44 1.18
N THR A 36 0.47 8.78 0.80
CA THR A 36 0.95 10.17 0.86
C THR A 36 0.50 10.95 -0.37
N ASP A 37 0.50 12.29 -0.28
CA ASP A 37 0.12 13.17 -1.38
C ASP A 37 1.03 13.02 -2.61
N ASP A 38 2.28 12.62 -2.39
CA ASP A 38 3.29 12.38 -3.43
C ASP A 38 3.41 10.89 -3.82
N PHE A 39 2.35 10.10 -3.61
CA PHE A 39 2.37 8.67 -3.90
C PHE A 39 2.73 8.35 -5.37
N ARG A 40 3.49 7.26 -5.53
CA ARG A 40 3.95 6.74 -6.83
C ARG A 40 3.67 5.25 -6.97
N THR A 41 3.23 4.82 -8.15
CA THR A 41 3.07 3.41 -8.51
C THR A 41 3.54 3.12 -9.93
N GLY A 42 3.97 1.90 -10.22
CA GLY A 42 4.45 1.51 -11.55
C GLY A 42 5.60 0.51 -11.47
N PHE A 43 6.52 0.58 -12.43
CA PHE A 43 7.70 -0.29 -12.51
C PHE A 43 8.99 0.47 -12.20
N VAL A 44 9.92 -0.14 -11.46
CA VAL A 44 11.19 0.50 -11.07
C VAL A 44 11.97 1.04 -12.27
N ASN A 45 11.96 0.32 -13.40
CA ASN A 45 12.64 0.69 -14.64
C ASN A 45 11.66 1.01 -15.79
N GLY A 46 10.41 1.37 -15.46
CA GLY A 46 9.36 1.59 -16.45
C GLY A 46 8.57 2.86 -16.18
N LEU A 47 7.32 2.85 -16.66
CA LEU A 47 6.41 3.96 -16.42
C LEU A 47 6.08 4.06 -14.93
N ILE A 48 6.21 5.27 -14.38
CA ILE A 48 5.77 5.60 -13.04
C ILE A 48 4.57 6.53 -13.17
N ARG A 49 3.45 6.13 -12.58
CA ARG A 49 2.26 6.94 -12.38
C ARG A 49 2.38 7.66 -11.04
N GLN A 50 2.06 8.95 -11.03
CA GLN A 50 2.13 9.79 -9.85
C GLN A 50 1.05 10.86 -9.87
N GLY A 51 0.75 11.39 -8.69
CA GLY A 51 -0.27 12.41 -8.51
C GLY A 51 -1.67 11.89 -8.81
N ASP A 52 -2.60 12.83 -8.90
CA ASP A 52 -4.02 12.54 -8.81
C ASP A 52 -4.55 11.64 -9.92
N GLN A 53 -4.22 12.01 -11.16
CA GLN A 53 -4.63 11.28 -12.35
C GLN A 53 -3.95 9.91 -12.40
N GLY A 54 -2.64 9.85 -12.09
CA GLY A 54 -1.89 8.61 -12.12
C GLY A 54 -2.45 7.54 -11.17
N LEU A 55 -2.94 7.94 -10.00
CA LEU A 55 -3.63 7.02 -9.08
C LEU A 55 -4.96 6.54 -9.66
N ARG A 56 -5.75 7.43 -10.28
CA ARG A 56 -7.04 7.05 -10.89
C ARG A 56 -6.83 6.07 -12.04
N ASP A 57 -5.91 6.36 -12.96
CA ASP A 57 -5.59 5.46 -14.07
C ASP A 57 -5.13 4.08 -13.56
N PHE A 58 -4.31 4.06 -12.50
CA PHE A 58 -3.85 2.82 -11.89
C PHE A 58 -5.01 2.00 -11.33
N LEU A 59 -5.94 2.63 -10.61
CA LEU A 59 -7.09 1.94 -10.01
C LEU A 59 -8.11 1.51 -11.08
N GLU A 60 -8.30 2.32 -12.12
CA GLU A 60 -9.18 2.00 -13.25
C GLU A 60 -8.68 0.76 -14.00
N ALA A 61 -7.40 0.74 -14.37
CA ALA A 61 -6.83 -0.43 -15.03
C ALA A 61 -6.86 -1.70 -14.15
N ARG A 62 -6.80 -1.55 -12.82
CA ARG A 62 -6.97 -2.68 -11.90
C ARG A 62 -8.43 -3.12 -11.73
N ALA A 63 -9.40 -2.25 -11.99
CA ALA A 63 -10.82 -2.57 -11.86
C ALA A 63 -11.28 -3.66 -12.84
N GLU A 64 -10.49 -3.95 -13.89
CA GLU A 64 -10.70 -5.09 -14.78
C GLU A 64 -10.59 -6.45 -14.07
N PHE A 65 -9.79 -6.51 -12.99
CA PHE A 65 -9.66 -7.69 -12.16
C PHE A 65 -10.73 -7.69 -11.06
N PHE A 66 -11.86 -8.36 -11.29
CA PHE A 66 -12.98 -8.37 -10.35
C PHE A 66 -12.78 -9.29 -9.13
N ASP A 67 -11.75 -10.12 -9.13
CA ASP A 67 -11.41 -11.06 -8.06
C ASP A 67 -9.89 -11.14 -7.96
N GLU A 68 -9.33 -10.55 -6.90
CA GLU A 68 -7.90 -10.43 -6.69
C GLU A 68 -7.47 -10.71 -5.24
N SER A 69 -6.27 -11.28 -5.09
CA SER A 69 -5.65 -11.54 -3.79
C SER A 69 -4.13 -11.38 -3.87
N HIS A 70 -3.56 -10.80 -2.82
CA HIS A 70 -2.13 -10.56 -2.67
C HIS A 70 -1.69 -11.01 -1.29
N VAL A 71 -0.77 -11.96 -1.23
CA VAL A 71 -0.28 -12.53 0.03
C VAL A 71 1.21 -12.25 0.14
N VAL A 72 1.58 -11.36 1.07
CA VAL A 72 2.99 -11.03 1.34
C VAL A 72 3.65 -12.24 2.00
N GLU A 73 4.68 -12.79 1.37
CA GLU A 73 5.43 -13.92 1.91
C GLU A 73 6.65 -13.47 2.71
N GLN A 74 7.29 -12.40 2.25
CA GLN A 74 8.56 -11.93 2.79
C GLN A 74 8.62 -10.41 2.75
N LEU A 75 9.23 -9.84 3.79
CA LEU A 75 9.58 -8.43 3.90
C LEU A 75 11.09 -8.34 4.20
N SER A 76 11.82 -7.54 3.43
CA SER A 76 13.23 -7.25 3.71
C SER A 76 13.37 -6.45 5.01
N ARG A 77 14.57 -6.43 5.59
CA ARG A 77 14.86 -5.50 6.70
C ARG A 77 14.58 -4.06 6.22
N PRO A 78 13.70 -3.29 6.90
CA PRO A 78 13.43 -1.92 6.49
C PRO A 78 14.67 -1.04 6.63
N GLU A 79 14.85 -0.16 5.65
CA GLU A 79 15.95 0.78 5.59
C GLU A 79 15.42 2.20 5.74
N ARG A 80 16.11 3.00 6.54
CA ARG A 80 15.73 4.40 6.72
C ARG A 80 16.38 5.25 5.63
N LEU A 81 15.56 6.01 4.92
CA LEU A 81 15.98 6.94 3.88
C LEU A 81 16.23 8.35 4.45
N PRO A 82 16.99 9.19 3.73
CA PRO A 82 17.01 10.63 3.99
C PRO A 82 15.59 11.22 3.98
N GLY A 83 15.34 12.24 4.80
CA GLY A 83 14.00 12.83 4.93
C GLY A 83 13.04 12.03 5.82
N GLY A 84 13.54 10.99 6.52
CA GLY A 84 12.76 10.27 7.53
C GLY A 84 11.83 9.19 6.98
N ARG A 85 11.81 8.99 5.66
CA ARG A 85 11.11 7.89 5.00
C ARG A 85 11.78 6.56 5.25
N TRP A 86 11.09 5.49 4.92
CA TRP A 86 11.63 4.14 4.94
C TRP A 86 11.40 3.43 3.62
N ARG A 87 12.31 2.52 3.31
CA ARG A 87 12.23 1.62 2.18
C ARG A 87 12.19 0.19 2.67
N ALA A 88 11.40 -0.64 2.00
CA ALA A 88 11.44 -2.09 2.18
C ALA A 88 11.12 -2.78 0.86
N HIS A 89 11.52 -4.03 0.75
CA HIS A 89 11.22 -4.88 -0.39
C HIS A 89 10.29 -6.00 0.07
N THR A 90 9.33 -6.38 -0.77
CA THR A 90 8.50 -7.56 -0.52
C THR A 90 8.58 -8.54 -1.66
N ARG A 91 8.45 -9.82 -1.32
CA ARG A 91 7.99 -10.85 -2.25
C ARG A 91 6.57 -11.25 -1.85
N LEU A 92 5.67 -11.28 -2.82
CA LEU A 92 4.28 -11.72 -2.60
C LEU A 92 3.84 -12.70 -3.67
N GLU A 93 2.87 -13.55 -3.32
CA GLU A 93 2.06 -14.29 -4.28
C GLU A 93 0.83 -13.46 -4.65
N PHE A 94 0.48 -13.46 -5.93
CA PHE A 94 -0.73 -12.82 -6.42
C PHE A 94 -1.62 -13.83 -7.15
N PHE A 95 -2.92 -13.58 -7.03
CA PHE A 95 -3.97 -14.17 -7.84
C PHE A 95 -4.81 -13.03 -8.39
N LEU A 96 -5.03 -13.00 -9.69
CA LEU A 96 -5.93 -12.07 -10.36
C LEU A 96 -6.88 -12.86 -11.24
N ARG A 97 -8.11 -12.39 -11.36
CA ARG A 97 -9.10 -12.93 -12.28
C ARG A 97 -9.82 -11.79 -12.98
N GLN A 98 -9.85 -11.86 -14.29
CA GLN A 98 -10.56 -10.92 -15.15
C GLN A 98 -11.48 -11.66 -16.10
N ARG A 99 -12.47 -10.97 -16.64
CA ARG A 99 -13.28 -11.44 -17.77
C ARG A 99 -13.13 -10.44 -18.90
N LEU A 100 -12.45 -10.85 -19.96
CA LEU A 100 -12.36 -10.04 -21.17
C LEU A 100 -13.76 -9.82 -21.76
N GLU A 101 -13.98 -8.64 -22.32
CA GLU A 101 -15.24 -8.29 -22.96
C GLU A 101 -15.62 -9.33 -24.03
N GLY A 102 -16.88 -9.76 -24.03
CA GLY A 102 -17.39 -10.79 -24.94
C GLY A 102 -16.95 -12.23 -24.63
N SER A 103 -16.04 -12.45 -23.66
CA SER A 103 -15.64 -13.81 -23.27
C SER A 103 -16.70 -14.49 -22.39
N PRO A 104 -17.08 -15.75 -22.68
CA PRO A 104 -17.99 -16.52 -21.83
C PRO A 104 -17.31 -17.03 -20.54
N VAL A 105 -15.98 -16.98 -20.47
CA VAL A 105 -15.18 -17.50 -19.35
C VAL A 105 -14.22 -16.45 -18.81
N SER A 106 -13.98 -16.47 -17.50
CA SER A 106 -12.94 -15.65 -16.87
C SER A 106 -11.57 -16.32 -17.02
N GLU A 107 -10.53 -15.52 -17.19
CA GLU A 107 -9.14 -15.95 -17.14
C GLU A 107 -8.56 -15.68 -15.74
N THR A 108 -7.63 -16.54 -15.31
CA THR A 108 -6.88 -16.37 -14.06
C THR A 108 -5.40 -16.16 -14.35
N PHE A 109 -4.76 -15.38 -13.50
CA PHE A 109 -3.36 -14.99 -13.59
C PHE A 109 -2.73 -15.18 -12.20
N THR A 110 -1.67 -15.96 -12.14
CA THR A 110 -0.98 -16.28 -10.89
C THR A 110 0.52 -16.17 -11.03
N GLY A 111 1.17 -15.89 -9.91
CA GLY A 111 2.62 -15.88 -9.81
C GLY A 111 3.12 -15.13 -8.60
N LYS A 112 4.40 -14.74 -8.66
CA LYS A 112 5.06 -13.95 -7.63
C LYS A 112 5.44 -12.58 -8.17
N ALA A 113 5.25 -11.55 -7.34
CA ALA A 113 5.70 -10.20 -7.63
C ALA A 113 6.71 -9.73 -6.57
N PHE A 114 7.70 -8.99 -7.04
CA PHE A 114 8.71 -8.34 -6.21
C PHE A 114 8.44 -6.84 -6.23
N HIS A 115 8.35 -6.23 -5.06
CA HIS A 115 8.06 -4.81 -4.93
C HIS A 115 9.13 -4.09 -4.14
N VAL A 116 9.38 -2.84 -4.53
CA VAL A 116 10.03 -1.82 -3.71
C VAL A 116 8.95 -0.90 -3.17
N TRP A 117 8.98 -0.69 -1.87
CA TRP A 117 8.05 0.19 -1.18
C TRP A 117 8.77 1.37 -0.56
N GLU A 118 8.11 2.52 -0.53
CA GLU A 118 8.52 3.64 0.30
C GLU A 118 7.37 4.04 1.22
N PHE A 119 7.71 4.40 2.47
CA PHE A 119 6.75 4.79 3.48
C PHE A 119 7.15 6.07 4.16
N ALA A 120 6.17 6.89 4.50
CA ALA A 120 6.32 8.02 5.39
C ALA A 120 5.61 7.71 6.72
N PRO A 121 6.26 7.93 7.88
CA PRO A 121 5.54 7.93 9.14
C PRO A 121 4.54 9.08 9.11
N MET A 122 3.30 8.84 9.53
CA MET A 122 2.37 9.92 9.85
C MET A 122 3.02 10.76 10.94
N PRO A 123 2.91 12.09 10.86
CA PRO A 123 3.10 12.88 12.05
C PRO A 123 2.09 12.33 13.07
N THR A 124 2.58 11.88 14.22
CA THR A 124 1.73 11.82 15.41
C THR A 124 1.08 13.20 15.48
N LEU A 125 -0.25 13.26 15.44
CA LEU A 125 -0.98 14.42 15.93
C LEU A 125 -0.36 14.70 17.29
N VAL A 126 0.49 15.72 17.34
CA VAL A 126 0.95 16.26 18.61
C VAL A 126 -0.35 16.66 19.27
N ASP A 127 -0.61 16.16 20.49
CA ASP A 127 -1.72 16.64 21.28
C ASP A 127 -1.74 18.17 21.14
N PRO A 128 -2.89 18.79 20.83
CA PRO A 128 -2.97 20.24 20.85
C PRO A 128 -2.34 20.71 22.17
N PRO A 129 -1.55 21.81 22.18
CA PRO A 129 -0.98 22.32 23.43
C PRO A 129 -2.12 22.39 24.42
N GLY A 130 -2.04 21.57 25.47
CA GLY A 130 -3.14 21.40 26.40
C GLY A 130 -3.55 22.77 26.86
N ASP A 131 -4.81 23.13 26.64
CA ASP A 131 -5.44 24.16 27.44
C ASP A 131 -5.28 23.66 28.88
N GLU A 132 -4.34 24.22 29.63
CA GLU A 132 -4.24 24.03 31.06
C GLU A 132 -5.62 24.37 31.62
N PRO A 133 -6.37 23.41 32.19
CA PRO A 133 -7.57 23.77 32.90
C PRO A 133 -7.12 24.58 34.14
N PRO A 134 -7.78 25.70 34.45
CA PRO A 134 -7.47 26.44 35.67
C PRO A 134 -7.71 25.50 36.86
N GLY A 135 -6.72 25.47 37.74
CA GLY A 135 -6.60 24.47 38.81
C GLY A 135 -7.69 24.49 39.88
N ASP A 136 -7.58 23.43 40.68
CA ASP A 136 -8.15 23.14 42.00
C ASP A 136 -9.55 22.49 42.07
N GLU A 137 -9.55 21.15 42.20
CA GLU A 137 -10.13 20.45 43.37
C GLU A 137 -9.55 19.01 43.47
N PRO A 138 -9.23 18.49 44.68
CA PRO A 138 -8.78 17.11 44.83
C PRO A 138 -9.99 16.19 44.96
N SER A 139 -10.03 15.11 44.17
CA SER A 139 -10.93 13.98 44.42
C SER A 139 -10.22 12.65 44.24
N ASP A 140 -10.50 11.78 45.20
CA ASP A 140 -9.85 10.52 45.52
C ASP A 140 -9.85 9.47 44.39
N GLY A 141 -8.71 8.80 44.28
CA GLY A 141 -8.61 7.33 44.28
C GLY A 141 -9.46 6.51 43.30
N GLY A 142 -8.82 6.07 42.21
CA GLY A 142 -9.23 4.90 41.43
C GLY A 142 -8.09 4.39 40.55
N PRO A 143 -7.59 3.15 40.71
CA PRO A 143 -6.53 2.60 39.89
C PRO A 143 -7.13 1.81 38.73
N ASP A 144 -7.52 2.50 37.65
CA ASP A 144 -7.95 1.81 36.44
C ASP A 144 -7.07 2.15 35.26
N GLY A 145 -6.39 1.10 34.79
CA GLY A 145 -6.24 0.85 33.38
C GLY A 145 -5.32 1.80 32.66
N ALA A 146 -4.05 1.40 32.57
CA ALA A 146 -3.18 1.86 31.51
C ALA A 146 -3.86 1.72 30.14
N THR A 147 -4.44 2.81 29.64
CA THR A 147 -4.50 3.04 28.20
C THR A 147 -3.07 3.31 27.77
N SER A 148 -2.35 2.23 27.51
CA SER A 148 -1.24 2.22 26.56
C SER A 148 -1.83 2.52 25.19
N GLY A 149 -2.27 3.77 25.01
CA GLY A 149 -2.35 4.41 23.72
C GLY A 149 -0.92 4.76 23.34
N ALA A 150 -0.10 3.73 23.08
CA ALA A 150 0.95 3.93 22.10
C ALA A 150 0.18 4.28 20.83
N SER A 151 0.01 5.59 20.60
CA SER A 151 -0.46 6.15 19.35
C SER A 151 0.23 5.35 18.25
N ASP A 152 -0.50 4.48 17.57
CA ASP A 152 -0.03 3.82 16.37
C ASP A 152 0.41 4.97 15.48
N VAL A 153 1.72 5.15 15.37
CA VAL A 153 2.29 6.11 14.44
C VAL A 153 1.92 5.51 13.09
N GLY A 154 0.75 5.92 12.56
CA GLY A 154 0.23 5.36 11.32
C GLY A 154 1.28 5.57 10.25
N TRP A 155 1.46 4.63 9.34
CA TRP A 155 2.35 4.83 8.21
C TRP A 155 1.51 5.01 6.97
N ARG A 156 2.02 5.83 6.06
CA ARG A 156 1.45 6.02 4.74
C ARG A 156 2.41 5.51 3.68
N VAL A 157 1.86 4.92 2.64
CA VAL A 157 2.59 4.44 1.48
C VAL A 157 2.89 5.63 0.57
N ALA A 158 4.18 5.86 0.33
CA ALA A 158 4.67 6.87 -0.60
C ALA A 158 5.06 6.26 -1.95
N ALA A 159 5.40 4.97 -1.99
CA ALA A 159 5.59 4.28 -3.25
C ALA A 159 5.27 2.79 -3.15
N GLN A 160 4.72 2.24 -4.24
CA GLN A 160 4.64 0.81 -4.50
C GLN A 160 5.11 0.58 -5.93
N LEU A 161 6.31 0.05 -6.11
CA LEU A 161 6.92 -0.15 -7.43
C LEU A 161 7.21 -1.62 -7.65
N VAL A 162 6.80 -2.16 -8.79
CA VAL A 162 7.12 -3.52 -9.22
C VAL A 162 8.56 -3.56 -9.74
N GLU A 163 9.37 -4.40 -9.13
CA GLU A 163 10.77 -4.66 -9.53
C GLU A 163 10.86 -5.84 -10.50
N GLY A 164 9.96 -6.82 -10.38
CA GLY A 164 9.90 -7.95 -11.28
C GLY A 164 8.88 -9.00 -10.88
N PHE A 165 8.88 -10.10 -11.64
CA PHE A 165 7.97 -11.23 -11.45
C PHE A 165 8.72 -12.56 -11.50
N ALA A 166 8.15 -13.59 -10.88
CA ALA A 166 8.60 -14.97 -10.98
C ALA A 166 7.43 -15.95 -10.92
N ALA A 167 7.67 -17.21 -11.28
CA ALA A 167 6.70 -18.30 -11.18
C ALA A 167 5.34 -17.98 -11.84
N LEU A 168 5.36 -17.20 -12.91
CA LEU A 168 4.16 -16.80 -13.66
C LEU A 168 3.56 -18.02 -14.37
N ASP A 169 2.24 -18.17 -14.30
CA ASP A 169 1.51 -19.03 -15.21
C ASP A 169 1.53 -18.47 -16.65
N GLU A 170 0.95 -19.21 -17.61
CA GLU A 170 0.98 -18.81 -19.01
C GLU A 170 0.22 -17.50 -19.29
N ASN A 171 -0.91 -17.28 -18.63
CA ASN A 171 -1.71 -16.08 -18.78
C ASN A 171 -0.99 -14.87 -18.20
N ALA A 172 -0.42 -15.00 -17.01
CA ALA A 172 0.35 -13.96 -16.35
C ALA A 172 1.61 -13.61 -17.15
N ARG A 173 2.31 -14.60 -17.73
CA ARG A 173 3.44 -14.33 -18.65
C ARG A 173 3.02 -13.48 -19.83
N ARG A 174 1.89 -13.81 -20.46
CA ARG A 174 1.37 -13.07 -21.61
C ARG A 174 0.96 -11.65 -21.23
N LEU A 175 0.28 -11.48 -20.10
CA LEU A 175 -0.13 -10.17 -19.57
C LEU A 175 1.08 -9.26 -19.30
N PHE A 176 2.11 -9.78 -18.61
CA PHE A 176 3.27 -8.98 -18.22
C PHE A 176 4.41 -8.93 -19.25
N ALA A 177 4.34 -9.70 -20.34
CA ALA A 177 5.29 -9.63 -21.45
C ALA A 177 5.20 -8.33 -22.27
N GLN A 178 4.17 -7.51 -22.03
CA GLN A 178 3.98 -6.20 -22.63
C GLN A 178 4.06 -5.12 -21.54
N PRO A 179 5.25 -4.66 -21.14
CA PRO A 179 5.41 -3.70 -20.04
C PRO A 179 4.66 -2.37 -20.26
N SER A 180 4.38 -2.01 -21.52
CA SER A 180 3.57 -0.83 -21.89
C SER A 180 2.05 -1.08 -21.86
N ALA A 181 1.60 -2.34 -21.90
CA ALA A 181 0.18 -2.71 -21.92
C ALA A 181 -0.33 -3.22 -20.56
N GLY A 182 0.55 -3.37 -19.57
CA GLY A 182 0.26 -4.10 -18.33
C GLY A 182 -0.86 -3.53 -17.44
N LEU A 183 -1.45 -2.37 -17.78
CA LEU A 183 -2.59 -1.73 -17.11
C LEU A 183 -3.20 -0.64 -18.04
N ASN A 184 -3.55 -1.02 -19.28
CA ASN A 184 -4.14 -0.22 -20.36
C ASN A 184 -3.69 1.26 -20.50
N LEU A 185 -2.87 1.53 -21.52
CA LEU A 185 -2.90 2.80 -22.21
C LEU A 185 -3.47 2.50 -23.59
N ASP A 186 -4.67 3.01 -23.86
CA ASP A 186 -5.33 2.97 -25.16
C ASP A 186 -4.32 3.12 -26.31
N GLU A 187 -4.26 2.13 -27.20
CA GLU A 187 -3.81 2.40 -28.56
C GLU A 187 -4.90 3.24 -29.25
N PRO A 188 -4.55 4.29 -30.02
CA PRO A 188 -5.52 5.01 -30.83
C PRO A 188 -6.13 4.13 -31.93
#